data_AF-A0A8K0CWK9-F1
#
_entry.id   AF-A0A8K0CWK9-F1
#
_cell.length_a   1.000
_cell.length_b   1.000
_cell.length_c   1.000
_cell.angle_alpha   90.00
_cell.angle_beta   90.00
_cell.angle_gamma   90.00
#
_symmetry.space_group_name_H-M   'P 1'
#
loop_
_entity.id
_entity.type
_entity.pdbx_description
1 polymer ?
#
loop_
_entity_poly.entity_id
_entity_poly.type
_entity_poly.pdbx_seq_one_letter_code
_entity_poly.pdbx_strand_id
1 'polypeptide(L)'
;MSLNYDCLCKISEYLTDEDYLRFCQIFNIKIQMKRFGKLYLEENIMKLYELGLDIDKEFRRISWSNVSKKADLSEQFMIDFKDYLDWDYICIFQQLSPRILKEYAGCLNWPCVSRYQRLSEDLIREFKNRVDWRSISMSQRLSEKFIIEFQDRVDWEKISEFQQLSRQFVKTYKHRIYWRGFYRNCKVSESYRRHHKRCREWCIGDYDYYC
;
A
#
# COMPACT_ATOMS: atom_id res chain seq x y z
N MET A 1 25.87 2.43 7.26
CA MET A 1 25.70 1.42 8.33
C MET A 1 26.61 0.27 7.94
N SER A 2 27.56 -0.18 8.75
CA SER A 2 28.40 -1.31 8.36
C SER A 2 27.52 -2.56 8.36
N LEU A 3 27.20 -3.08 7.18
CA LEU A 3 26.50 -4.35 7.02
C LEU A 3 27.34 -5.42 7.74
N ASN A 4 26.74 -6.12 8.69
CA ASN A 4 27.43 -7.10 9.53
C ASN A 4 26.68 -8.44 9.52
N TYR A 5 27.17 -9.39 10.32
CA TYR A 5 26.57 -10.71 10.54
C TYR A 5 25.04 -10.67 10.73
N ASP A 6 24.54 -9.71 11.51
CA ASP A 6 23.13 -9.58 11.85
C ASP A 6 22.26 -9.27 10.61
N CYS A 7 22.80 -8.50 9.66
CA CYS A 7 22.12 -8.19 8.39
C CYS A 7 21.92 -9.44 7.52
N LEU A 8 22.92 -10.34 7.47
CA LEU A 8 22.85 -11.57 6.67
C LEU A 8 21.86 -12.58 7.28
N CYS A 9 21.81 -12.70 8.60
CA CYS A 9 20.83 -13.53 9.28
C CYS A 9 19.40 -13.03 9.01
N LYS A 10 19.18 -11.71 9.08
CA LYS A 10 17.88 -11.08 8.82
C LYS A 10 17.37 -11.30 7.40
N ILE A 11 18.23 -11.28 6.38
CA ILE A 11 17.80 -11.49 4.99
C ILE A 11 17.62 -12.95 4.62
N SER A 12 18.26 -13.89 5.34
CA SER A 12 18.20 -15.31 5.00
C SER A 12 16.76 -15.82 4.86
N GLU A 13 15.84 -15.41 5.72
CA GLU A 13 14.42 -15.78 5.67
C GLU A 13 13.72 -15.33 4.38
N TYR A 14 14.27 -14.32 3.70
CA TYR A 14 13.67 -13.64 2.56
C TYR A 14 14.34 -13.97 1.21
N LEU A 15 15.43 -14.74 1.20
CA LEU A 15 16.08 -15.20 -0.04
C LEU A 15 15.27 -16.30 -0.76
N THR A 16 15.46 -16.42 -2.07
CA THR A 16 14.92 -17.52 -2.89
C THR A 16 15.92 -18.66 -3.00
N ASP A 17 15.46 -19.88 -3.32
CA ASP A 17 16.35 -21.04 -3.53
C ASP A 17 17.43 -20.77 -4.60
N GLU A 18 17.12 -19.93 -5.59
CA GLU A 18 18.10 -19.50 -6.60
C GLU A 18 19.15 -18.55 -6.01
N ASP A 19 18.74 -17.60 -5.16
CA ASP A 19 19.67 -16.73 -4.43
C ASP A 19 20.59 -17.59 -3.54
N TYR A 20 20.02 -18.59 -2.85
CA TYR A 20 20.77 -19.56 -2.05
C TYR A 20 21.78 -20.36 -2.88
N LEU A 21 21.36 -20.94 -3.99
CA LEU A 21 22.23 -21.72 -4.89
C LEU A 21 23.38 -20.86 -5.44
N ARG A 22 23.13 -19.59 -5.75
CA ARG A 22 24.15 -18.65 -6.19
C ARG A 22 25.15 -18.32 -5.09
N PHE A 23 24.68 -18.08 -3.86
CA PHE A 23 25.57 -17.95 -2.71
C PHE A 23 26.48 -19.19 -2.63
N CYS A 24 25.94 -20.41 -2.68
CA CYS A 24 26.75 -21.64 -2.65
C CYS A 24 27.79 -21.73 -3.78
N GLN A 25 27.44 -21.32 -5.01
CA GLN A 25 28.31 -21.38 -6.19
C GLN A 25 29.48 -20.38 -6.12
N ILE A 26 29.24 -19.15 -5.67
CA ILE A 26 30.28 -18.11 -5.53
C ILE A 26 31.39 -18.58 -4.58
N PHE A 27 31.06 -19.38 -3.56
CA PHE A 27 32.00 -19.78 -2.52
C PHE A 27 32.62 -21.16 -2.73
N ASN A 28 32.36 -21.81 -3.87
CA ASN A 28 32.87 -23.15 -4.18
C ASN A 28 32.63 -24.16 -3.04
N ILE A 29 31.54 -23.96 -2.29
CA ILE A 29 31.15 -24.83 -1.19
C ILE A 29 30.57 -26.09 -1.82
N LYS A 30 31.24 -27.24 -1.64
CA LYS A 30 30.70 -28.54 -2.07
C LYS A 30 29.41 -28.80 -1.29
N ILE A 31 28.28 -28.57 -1.96
CA ILE A 31 26.94 -28.78 -1.40
C ILE A 31 26.75 -30.27 -1.17
N GLN A 32 26.84 -30.71 0.08
CA GLN A 32 26.43 -32.05 0.51
C GLN A 32 25.16 -31.99 1.36
N MET A 33 24.10 -31.26 0.99
CA MET A 33 22.82 -31.39 1.70
C MET A 33 21.58 -31.14 0.84
N LYS A 34 20.52 -31.90 1.14
CA LYS A 34 19.23 -32.01 0.43
C LYS A 34 18.16 -31.00 0.88
N ARG A 35 18.51 -29.97 1.68
CA ARG A 35 17.56 -28.94 2.13
C ARG A 35 18.18 -27.55 2.00
N PHE A 36 17.60 -26.74 1.12
CA PHE A 36 17.89 -25.31 0.98
C PHE A 36 16.98 -24.51 1.92
N GLY A 37 17.50 -23.46 2.58
CA GLY A 37 16.73 -22.59 3.46
C GLY A 37 17.54 -21.91 4.58
N LYS A 38 16.85 -21.19 5.47
CA LYS A 38 17.36 -20.38 6.60
C LYS A 38 18.57 -20.99 7.33
N LEU A 39 18.46 -22.27 7.72
CA LEU A 39 19.49 -23.02 8.43
C LEU A 39 20.85 -23.04 7.71
N TYR A 40 20.86 -23.08 6.37
CA TYR A 40 22.09 -23.12 5.59
C TYR A 40 22.86 -21.80 5.65
N LEU A 41 22.17 -20.66 5.58
CA LEU A 41 22.84 -19.36 5.74
C LEU A 41 23.30 -19.22 7.19
N GLU A 42 22.45 -19.49 8.18
CA GLU A 42 22.82 -19.41 9.60
C GLU A 42 24.10 -20.21 9.94
N GLU A 43 24.26 -21.40 9.38
CA GLU A 43 25.43 -22.27 9.59
C GLU A 43 26.71 -21.81 8.85
N ASN A 44 26.59 -21.03 7.76
CA ASN A 44 27.73 -20.67 6.90
C ASN A 44 28.06 -19.18 6.87
N ILE A 45 27.19 -18.29 7.35
CA ILE A 45 27.40 -16.83 7.37
C ILE A 45 28.71 -16.46 8.11
N MET A 46 29.07 -17.15 9.21
CA MET A 46 30.32 -16.85 9.93
C MET A 46 31.56 -17.11 9.08
N LYS A 47 31.56 -18.20 8.31
CA LYS A 47 32.66 -18.52 7.37
C LYS A 47 32.73 -17.48 6.24
N LEU A 48 31.58 -16.96 5.80
CA LEU A 48 31.51 -15.90 4.80
C LEU A 48 32.10 -14.58 5.33
N TYR A 49 31.84 -14.23 6.59
CA TYR A 49 32.37 -13.03 7.23
C TYR A 49 33.90 -13.10 7.43
N GLU A 50 34.42 -14.26 7.85
CA GLU A 50 35.87 -14.50 8.05
C GLU A 50 36.69 -14.42 6.74
N LEU A 51 36.05 -14.60 5.58
CA LEU A 51 36.70 -14.52 4.26
C LEU A 51 36.88 -13.09 3.72
N GLY A 52 36.53 -12.06 4.49
CA GLY A 52 36.73 -10.65 4.11
C GLY A 52 35.80 -10.19 2.99
N LEU A 53 34.59 -10.74 2.93
CA LEU A 53 33.60 -10.40 1.92
C LEU A 53 33.14 -8.94 1.99
N ASP A 54 33.06 -8.33 0.82
CA ASP A 54 32.35 -7.06 0.62
C ASP A 54 30.84 -7.35 0.56
N ILE A 55 30.18 -7.23 1.71
CA ILE A 55 28.74 -7.51 1.86
C ILE A 55 27.90 -6.58 0.98
N ASP A 56 28.34 -5.34 0.76
CA ASP A 56 27.64 -4.39 -0.13
C ASP A 56 27.61 -4.89 -1.57
N LYS A 57 28.69 -5.52 -2.04
CA LYS A 57 28.75 -6.09 -3.40
C LYS A 57 27.79 -7.27 -3.57
N GLU A 58 27.65 -8.11 -2.55
CA GLU A 58 26.74 -9.25 -2.60
C GLU A 58 25.28 -8.81 -2.46
N PHE A 59 25.00 -7.77 -1.66
CA PHE A 59 23.66 -7.21 -1.54
C PHE A 59 23.15 -6.64 -2.86
N ARG A 60 24.03 -6.03 -3.68
CA ARG A 60 23.68 -5.55 -5.02
C ARG A 60 23.23 -6.66 -5.98
N ARG A 61 23.51 -7.93 -5.68
CA ARG A 61 23.15 -9.08 -6.52
C ARG A 61 21.82 -9.72 -6.12
N ILE A 62 21.29 -9.37 -4.95
CA ILE A 62 19.99 -9.85 -4.47
C ILE A 62 18.89 -9.17 -5.26
N SER A 63 17.88 -9.94 -5.67
CA SER A 63 16.66 -9.39 -6.26
C SER A 63 15.77 -8.74 -5.19
N TRP A 64 16.12 -7.52 -4.78
CA TRP A 64 15.38 -6.78 -3.75
C TRP A 64 13.93 -6.49 -4.13
N SER A 65 13.61 -6.45 -5.42
CA SER A 65 12.23 -6.41 -5.89
C SER A 65 11.42 -7.63 -5.48
N ASN A 66 12.04 -8.82 -5.42
CA ASN A 66 11.37 -10.05 -4.96
C ASN A 66 11.23 -10.05 -3.44
N VAL A 67 12.26 -9.61 -2.72
CA VAL A 67 12.23 -9.44 -1.26
C VAL A 67 11.11 -8.48 -0.86
N SER A 68 11.00 -7.34 -1.54
CA SER A 68 9.99 -6.30 -1.27
C SER A 68 8.54 -6.78 -1.47
N LYS A 69 8.35 -7.82 -2.30
CA LYS A 69 7.04 -8.45 -2.56
C LYS A 69 6.68 -9.56 -1.56
N LYS A 70 7.64 -10.09 -0.80
CA LYS A 70 7.36 -11.18 0.15
C LYS A 70 6.36 -10.69 1.20
N ALA A 71 5.41 -11.55 1.57
CA ALA A 71 4.42 -11.20 2.58
C ALA A 71 5.11 -10.95 3.94
N ASP A 72 4.60 -9.95 4.66
CA ASP A 72 4.88 -9.66 6.07
C ASP A 72 6.35 -9.32 6.40
N LEU A 73 6.91 -8.31 5.72
CA LEU A 73 8.16 -7.71 6.17
C LEU A 73 7.95 -6.92 7.48
N SER A 74 8.83 -7.12 8.46
CA SER A 74 8.77 -6.36 9.71
C SER A 74 9.21 -4.89 9.51
N GLU A 75 8.73 -3.98 10.35
CA GLU A 75 9.18 -2.57 10.33
C GLU A 75 10.68 -2.44 10.50
N GLN A 76 11.28 -3.21 11.42
CA GLN A 76 12.71 -3.16 11.66
C GLN A 76 13.50 -3.61 10.42
N PHE A 77 13.02 -4.65 9.73
CA PHE A 77 13.63 -5.07 8.46
C PHE A 77 13.54 -3.95 7.42
N MET A 78 12.39 -3.30 7.29
CA MET A 78 12.24 -2.17 6.37
C MET A 78 13.19 -1.00 6.68
N ILE A 79 13.41 -0.73 7.97
CA ILE A 79 14.36 0.31 8.42
C ILE A 79 15.81 -0.09 8.12
N ASP A 80 16.19 -1.32 8.44
CA ASP A 80 17.56 -1.82 8.28
C ASP A 80 17.98 -1.88 6.81
N PHE A 81 17.04 -2.20 5.90
CA PHE A 81 17.31 -2.41 4.47
C PHE A 81 16.67 -1.36 3.55
N LYS A 82 16.26 -0.21 4.09
CA LYS A 82 15.55 0.86 3.36
C LYS A 82 16.18 1.28 2.03
N ASP A 83 17.51 1.24 1.93
CA ASP A 83 18.26 1.74 0.77
C ASP A 83 18.30 0.70 -0.37
N TYR A 84 17.92 -0.55 -0.09
CA TYR A 84 17.85 -1.63 -1.08
C TYR A 84 16.42 -1.97 -1.47
N LEU A 85 15.44 -1.72 -0.59
CA LEU A 85 14.05 -2.07 -0.82
C LEU A 85 13.43 -1.25 -1.96
N ASP A 86 12.61 -1.94 -2.74
CA ASP A 86 11.76 -1.32 -3.75
C ASP A 86 10.50 -0.79 -3.07
N TRP A 87 10.50 0.51 -2.75
CA TRP A 87 9.42 1.15 -2.01
C TRP A 87 8.08 1.16 -2.74
N ASP A 88 8.05 1.05 -4.08
CA ASP A 88 6.81 0.90 -4.83
C ASP A 88 6.17 -0.45 -4.53
N TYR A 89 6.96 -1.53 -4.54
CA TYR A 89 6.47 -2.85 -4.14
C TYR A 89 6.12 -2.93 -2.67
N ILE A 90 6.91 -2.32 -1.78
CA ILE A 90 6.56 -2.22 -0.36
C ILE A 90 5.19 -1.57 -0.18
N CYS A 91 4.91 -0.46 -0.87
CA CYS A 91 3.61 0.23 -0.80
C CYS A 91 2.43 -0.60 -1.31
N ILE A 92 2.64 -1.55 -2.21
CA ILE A 92 1.56 -2.35 -2.80
C ILE A 92 1.30 -3.61 -1.96
N PHE A 93 2.36 -4.24 -1.46
CA PHE A 93 2.27 -5.57 -0.86
C PHE A 93 2.33 -5.58 0.67
N GLN A 94 2.88 -4.53 1.30
CA GLN A 94 2.96 -4.43 2.77
C GLN A 94 1.91 -3.46 3.33
N GLN A 95 1.57 -3.61 4.61
CA GLN A 95 0.81 -2.60 5.36
C GLN A 95 1.78 -1.76 6.19
N LEU A 96 1.94 -0.50 5.80
CA LEU A 96 2.85 0.43 6.43
C LEU A 96 2.20 1.11 7.63
N SER A 97 2.94 1.18 8.74
CA SER A 97 2.48 1.93 9.89
C SER A 97 2.59 3.44 9.68
N PRO A 98 1.85 4.24 10.46
CA PRO A 98 1.99 5.70 10.45
C PRO A 98 3.44 6.17 10.67
N ARG A 99 4.24 5.43 11.45
CA ARG A 99 5.65 5.76 11.67
C ARG A 99 6.45 5.64 10.38
N ILE A 100 6.38 4.50 9.70
CA ILE A 100 7.10 4.27 8.43
C ILE A 100 6.63 5.25 7.36
N LEU A 101 5.32 5.50 7.25
CA LEU A 101 4.77 6.48 6.30
C LEU A 101 5.34 7.89 6.51
N LYS A 102 5.53 8.32 7.76
CA LYS A 102 6.09 9.63 8.08
C LYS A 102 7.60 9.69 7.87
N GLU A 103 8.31 8.69 8.38
CA GLU A 103 9.77 8.63 8.32
C GLU A 103 10.28 8.57 6.87
N TYR A 104 9.57 7.82 6.01
CA TYR A 104 9.94 7.60 4.62
C TYR A 104 9.12 8.43 3.63
N ALA A 105 8.32 9.39 4.10
CA ALA A 105 7.43 10.22 3.26
C ALA A 105 8.09 10.81 2.00
N GLY A 106 9.41 11.08 2.06
CA GLY A 106 10.20 11.63 0.96
C GLY A 106 10.51 10.66 -0.18
N CYS A 107 10.55 9.34 0.07
CA CYS A 107 10.82 8.32 -0.96
C CYS A 107 9.57 7.56 -1.41
N LEU A 108 8.44 7.75 -0.74
CA LEU A 108 7.20 7.05 -1.09
C LEU A 108 6.53 7.62 -2.34
N ASN A 109 6.04 6.71 -3.17
CA ASN A 109 5.14 7.00 -4.27
C ASN A 109 3.73 7.21 -3.74
N TRP A 110 3.35 8.47 -3.58
CA TRP A 110 2.09 8.85 -2.94
C TRP A 110 0.81 8.41 -3.66
N PRO A 111 0.75 8.34 -5.01
CA PRO A 111 -0.32 7.63 -5.70
C PRO A 111 -0.49 6.17 -5.25
N CYS A 112 0.60 5.40 -5.10
CA CYS A 112 0.55 4.03 -4.57
C CYS A 112 0.10 4.02 -3.11
N VAL A 113 0.68 4.89 -2.26
CA VAL A 113 0.27 5.01 -0.84
C VAL A 113 -1.23 5.29 -0.73
N SER A 114 -1.75 6.25 -1.49
CA SER A 114 -3.16 6.67 -1.42
C SER A 114 -4.13 5.55 -1.82
N ARG A 115 -3.71 4.66 -2.72
CA ARG A 115 -4.53 3.58 -3.25
C ARG A 115 -4.48 2.30 -2.41
N TYR A 116 -3.30 1.91 -1.93
CA TYR A 116 -3.06 0.59 -1.33
C TYR A 116 -2.92 0.61 0.19
N GLN A 117 -2.56 1.76 0.78
CA GLN A 117 -2.40 1.89 2.23
C GLN A 117 -3.71 2.34 2.89
N ARG A 118 -3.88 1.95 4.16
CA ARG A 118 -4.96 2.45 5.02
C ARG A 118 -4.52 3.75 5.67
N LEU A 119 -5.09 4.86 5.23
CA LEU A 119 -4.73 6.17 5.75
C LEU A 119 -5.84 6.68 6.66
N SER A 120 -5.46 7.09 7.88
CA SER A 120 -6.37 7.86 8.73
C SER A 120 -6.56 9.26 8.16
N GLU A 121 -7.69 9.89 8.45
CA GLU A 121 -7.94 11.28 8.05
C GLU A 121 -6.83 12.23 8.52
N ASP A 122 -6.24 12.00 9.70
CA ASP A 122 -5.14 12.83 10.22
C ASP A 122 -3.86 12.70 9.37
N LEU A 123 -3.52 11.49 8.92
CA LEU A 123 -2.42 11.29 7.98
C LEU A 123 -2.72 11.96 6.63
N ILE A 124 -3.96 11.89 6.16
CA ILE A 124 -4.35 12.55 4.91
C ILE A 124 -4.25 14.09 5.07
N ARG A 125 -4.64 14.66 6.21
CA ARG A 125 -4.47 16.09 6.51
C ARG A 125 -2.99 16.50 6.48
N GLU A 126 -2.14 15.72 7.13
CA GLU A 126 -0.70 15.94 7.22
C GLU A 126 -0.05 15.91 5.83
N PHE A 127 -0.45 14.97 4.98
CA PHE A 127 0.11 14.76 3.64
C PHE A 127 -0.80 15.23 2.50
N LYS A 128 -1.69 16.18 2.76
CA LYS A 128 -2.74 16.67 1.84
C LYS A 128 -2.24 17.16 0.47
N ASN A 129 -0.97 17.56 0.38
CA ASN A 129 -0.34 18.04 -0.84
C ASN A 129 0.43 16.95 -1.61
N ARG A 130 0.50 15.73 -1.05
CA ARG A 130 1.19 14.59 -1.67
C ARG A 130 0.23 13.49 -2.09
N VAL A 131 -0.82 13.27 -1.31
CA VAL A 131 -1.83 12.24 -1.60
C VAL A 131 -2.53 12.46 -2.94
N ASP A 132 -2.89 11.35 -3.59
CA ASP A 132 -3.72 11.35 -4.79
C ASP A 132 -5.20 11.40 -4.38
N TRP A 133 -5.83 12.56 -4.54
CA TRP A 133 -7.19 12.80 -4.05
C TRP A 133 -8.25 11.92 -4.68
N ARG A 134 -8.06 11.49 -5.93
CA ARG A 134 -8.96 10.55 -6.60
C ARG A 134 -8.93 9.18 -5.92
N SER A 135 -7.73 8.67 -5.62
CA SER A 135 -7.54 7.42 -4.87
C SER A 135 -8.03 7.55 -3.44
N ILE A 136 -7.78 8.68 -2.76
CA ILE A 136 -8.33 8.93 -1.41
C ILE A 136 -9.86 8.85 -1.43
N SER A 137 -10.50 9.52 -2.39
CA SER A 137 -11.97 9.61 -2.49
C SER A 137 -12.62 8.26 -2.83
N MET A 138 -11.89 7.37 -3.50
CA MET A 138 -12.37 6.03 -3.90
C MET A 138 -12.07 4.95 -2.86
N SER A 139 -10.85 4.94 -2.29
CA SER A 139 -10.33 3.81 -1.52
C SER A 139 -10.45 3.97 -0.01
N GLN A 140 -10.47 5.21 0.51
CA GLN A 140 -10.46 5.46 1.94
C GLN A 140 -11.89 5.63 2.47
N ARG A 141 -12.11 5.31 3.75
CA ARG A 141 -13.39 5.62 4.42
C ARG A 141 -13.30 7.03 4.99
N LEU A 142 -14.02 7.96 4.37
CA LEU A 142 -13.98 9.37 4.75
C LEU A 142 -15.25 9.75 5.52
N SER A 143 -15.10 10.54 6.57
CA SER A 143 -16.22 11.18 7.25
C SER A 143 -16.75 12.35 6.41
N GLU A 144 -18.04 12.64 6.54
CA GLU A 144 -18.65 13.80 5.89
C GLU A 144 -17.97 15.11 6.30
N LYS A 145 -17.51 15.23 7.55
CA LYS A 145 -16.76 16.41 8.03
C LYS A 145 -15.46 16.59 7.25
N PHE A 146 -14.72 15.50 7.02
CA PHE A 146 -13.50 15.53 6.22
C PHE A 146 -13.77 15.87 4.75
N ILE A 147 -14.83 15.31 4.16
CA ILE A 147 -15.23 15.62 2.78
C ILE A 147 -15.54 17.12 2.64
N ILE A 148 -16.19 17.73 3.64
CA ILE A 148 -16.47 19.17 3.67
C ILE A 148 -15.18 19.97 3.80
N GLU A 149 -14.30 19.57 4.73
CA GLU A 149 -12.99 20.21 4.95
C GLU A 149 -12.16 20.28 3.66
N PHE A 150 -12.21 19.23 2.84
CA PHE A 150 -11.46 19.11 1.59
C PHE A 150 -12.33 19.10 0.32
N GLN A 151 -13.48 19.78 0.36
CA GLN A 151 -14.47 19.77 -0.72
C GLN A 151 -13.93 20.18 -2.10
N ASP A 152 -12.88 20.99 -2.15
CA ASP A 152 -12.29 21.46 -3.41
C ASP A 152 -11.13 20.57 -3.90
N ARG A 153 -10.78 19.52 -3.15
CA ARG A 153 -9.74 18.57 -3.51
C ARG A 153 -10.29 17.17 -3.78
N VAL A 154 -11.31 16.75 -3.05
CA VAL A 154 -11.93 15.43 -3.24
C VAL A 154 -12.54 15.28 -4.63
N ASP A 155 -12.47 14.07 -5.17
CA ASP A 155 -13.12 13.73 -6.44
C ASP A 155 -14.59 13.39 -6.15
N TRP A 156 -15.48 14.33 -6.44
CA TRP A 156 -16.92 14.20 -6.15
C TRP A 156 -17.61 13.05 -6.87
N GLU A 157 -17.12 12.65 -8.05
CA GLU A 157 -17.61 11.45 -8.74
C GLU A 157 -17.30 10.21 -7.89
N LYS A 158 -16.06 10.10 -7.40
CA LYS A 158 -15.63 8.98 -6.54
C LYS A 158 -16.26 9.03 -5.15
N ILE A 159 -16.43 10.21 -4.56
CA ILE A 159 -17.18 10.37 -3.31
C ILE A 159 -18.60 9.83 -3.48
N SER A 160 -19.28 10.19 -4.57
CA SER A 160 -20.64 9.74 -4.85
C SER A 160 -20.72 8.24 -5.11
N GLU A 161 -19.71 7.67 -5.78
CA GLU A 161 -19.69 6.25 -6.16
C GLU A 161 -19.22 5.32 -5.03
N PHE A 162 -18.40 5.77 -4.07
CA PHE A 162 -17.74 4.88 -3.11
C PHE A 162 -18.00 5.21 -1.63
N GLN A 163 -18.34 6.46 -1.27
CA GLN A 163 -18.54 6.83 0.13
C GLN A 163 -19.97 6.59 0.61
N GLN A 164 -20.12 6.32 1.91
CA GLN A 164 -21.43 6.26 2.57
C GLN A 164 -21.82 7.67 3.02
N LEU A 165 -22.78 8.26 2.31
CA LEU A 165 -23.27 9.61 2.57
C LEU A 165 -24.68 9.59 3.17
N SER A 166 -24.90 10.41 4.19
CA SER A 166 -26.21 10.63 4.79
C SER A 166 -27.12 11.40 3.85
N ARG A 167 -28.44 11.23 4.05
CA ARG A 167 -29.46 11.97 3.29
C ARG A 167 -29.29 13.48 3.42
N GLN A 168 -28.94 13.96 4.62
CA GLN A 168 -28.79 15.39 4.87
C GLN A 168 -27.58 15.97 4.13
N PHE A 169 -26.49 15.22 4.08
CA PHE A 169 -25.31 15.57 3.29
C PHE A 169 -25.64 15.67 1.81
N VAL A 170 -26.25 14.63 1.23
CA VAL A 170 -26.65 14.60 -0.18
C VAL A 170 -27.60 15.74 -0.53
N LYS A 171 -28.57 16.06 0.34
CA LYS A 171 -29.50 17.18 0.14
C LYS A 171 -28.76 18.53 0.10
N THR A 172 -27.77 18.70 0.99
CA THR A 172 -26.99 19.93 1.12
C THR A 172 -26.04 20.12 -0.08
N TYR A 173 -25.35 19.06 -0.49
CA TYR A 173 -24.34 19.08 -1.55
C TYR A 173 -24.86 18.57 -2.91
N LYS A 174 -26.18 18.59 -3.14
CA LYS A 174 -26.85 18.00 -4.31
C LYS A 174 -26.27 18.38 -5.68
N HIS A 175 -25.68 19.58 -5.78
CA HIS A 175 -25.09 20.13 -7.01
C HIS A 175 -23.68 19.59 -7.30
N ARG A 176 -23.02 19.00 -6.30
CA ARG A 176 -21.72 18.33 -6.46
C ARG A 176 -21.85 16.81 -6.52
N ILE A 177 -22.99 16.26 -6.11
CA ILE A 177 -23.24 14.80 -6.15
C ILE A 177 -23.41 14.32 -7.58
N TYR A 178 -22.65 13.30 -7.94
CA TYR A 178 -22.75 12.64 -9.23
C TYR A 178 -23.74 11.48 -9.16
N TRP A 179 -24.99 11.76 -9.53
CA TRP A 179 -26.12 10.86 -9.34
C TRP A 179 -25.95 9.50 -10.02
N ARG A 180 -25.37 9.45 -11.22
CA ARG A 180 -25.12 8.19 -11.94
C ARG A 180 -24.21 7.23 -11.14
N GLY A 181 -23.19 7.78 -10.47
CA GLY A 181 -22.31 7.02 -9.57
C GLY A 181 -23.00 6.66 -8.25
N PHE A 182 -23.75 7.61 -7.69
CA PHE A 182 -24.50 7.42 -6.44
C PHE A 182 -25.50 6.25 -6.51
N TYR A 183 -26.22 6.11 -7.63
CA TYR A 183 -27.18 5.01 -7.81
C TYR A 183 -26.52 3.63 -7.98
N ARG A 184 -25.24 3.55 -8.38
CA ARG A 184 -24.48 2.28 -8.43
C ARG A 184 -24.10 1.79 -7.03
N ASN A 185 -23.83 2.72 -6.11
CA ASN A 185 -23.57 2.41 -4.69
C ASN A 185 -24.87 2.22 -3.88
N CYS A 186 -26.04 2.55 -4.45
CA CYS A 186 -27.35 2.31 -3.85
C CYS A 186 -27.74 0.81 -3.79
N LYS A 187 -26.92 -0.03 -3.14
CA LYS A 187 -27.43 -1.04 -2.21
C LYS A 187 -27.93 -0.32 -0.97
N VAL A 188 -28.96 0.50 -1.13
CA VAL A 188 -29.48 1.33 -0.06
C VAL A 188 -29.94 0.41 1.07
N SER A 189 -29.61 0.78 2.30
CA SER A 189 -30.24 0.25 3.50
C SER A 189 -31.73 0.00 3.23
N GLU A 190 -32.22 -1.17 3.62
CA GLU A 190 -33.54 -1.72 3.33
C GLU A 190 -34.71 -0.74 3.58
N SER A 191 -34.48 0.28 4.41
CA SER A 191 -35.37 1.43 4.67
C SER A 191 -35.73 2.27 3.44
N TYR A 192 -34.85 2.44 2.45
CA TYR A 192 -35.12 3.28 1.27
C TYR A 192 -35.95 2.54 0.20
N ARG A 193 -35.82 1.21 0.12
CA ARG A 193 -36.60 0.37 -0.81
C ARG A 193 -38.09 0.30 -0.44
N ARG A 194 -38.45 0.35 0.85
CA ARG A 194 -39.84 0.23 1.30
C ARG A 194 -40.69 1.48 1.03
N HIS A 195 -40.09 2.67 0.98
CA HIS A 195 -40.83 3.93 0.77
C HIS A 195 -40.90 4.39 -0.68
N HIS A 196 -40.09 3.84 -1.59
CA HIS A 196 -40.07 4.25 -2.99
C HIS A 196 -40.18 3.06 -3.95
N LYS A 197 -41.40 2.51 -4.06
CA LYS A 197 -41.84 1.74 -5.24
C LYS A 197 -42.12 2.68 -6.42
N ARG A 198 -41.19 3.60 -6.71
CA ARG A 198 -41.20 4.52 -7.84
C ARG A 198 -39.87 5.29 -7.87
N CYS A 199 -38.79 4.61 -8.23
CA CYS A 199 -37.54 5.27 -8.64
C CYS A 199 -37.71 6.17 -9.88
N ARG A 200 -38.92 6.31 -10.45
CA ARG A 200 -39.23 7.25 -11.55
C ARG A 200 -39.59 8.67 -11.08
N GLU A 201 -39.89 8.91 -9.82
CA GLU A 201 -40.35 10.24 -9.36
C GLU A 201 -39.20 11.21 -9.04
N TRP A 202 -37.95 10.76 -9.06
CA TRP A 202 -36.76 11.64 -9.09
C TRP A 202 -36.13 11.75 -10.49
N CYS A 203 -36.63 10.98 -11.46
CA CYS A 203 -36.24 11.05 -12.87
C CYS A 203 -37.19 11.90 -13.73
N ILE A 204 -38.12 12.64 -13.13
CA ILE A 204 -39.00 13.56 -13.87
C ILE A 204 -38.93 14.90 -13.16
N GLY A 205 -38.01 15.74 -13.64
CA GLY A 205 -37.71 17.06 -13.09
C GLY A 205 -36.36 17.58 -13.61
N ASP A 206 -36.31 17.81 -14.92
CA ASP A 206 -35.40 18.74 -15.61
C ASP A 206 -33.95 18.35 -15.95
N TYR A 207 -33.60 17.07 -16.13
CA TYR A 207 -32.35 16.71 -16.84
C TYR A 207 -32.50 15.46 -17.73
N ASP A 208 -33.51 15.48 -18.60
CA ASP A 208 -33.51 14.69 -19.85
C ASP A 208 -32.79 15.50 -20.94
N TYR A 209 -31.48 15.69 -20.86
CA TYR A 209 -30.66 15.95 -22.05
C TYR A 209 -29.24 15.46 -21.77
N TYR A 210 -28.72 14.66 -22.70
CA TYR A 210 -27.38 14.04 -22.73
C TYR A 210 -27.26 12.67 -22.01
N CYS A 211 -27.88 11.67 -22.64
CA CYS A 211 -27.34 10.30 -22.72
C CYS A 211 -25.98 10.29 -23.42
#